data_AF-A0A920ER76-F1
#
_entry.id   AF-A0A920ER76-F1
#
_cell.length_a   1.000
_cell.length_b   1.000
_cell.length_c   1.000
_cell.angle_alpha   90.00
_cell.angle_beta   90.00
_cell.angle_gamma   90.00
#
_symmetry.space_group_name_H-M   'P 1'
#
loop_
_entity.id
_entity.type
_entity.pdbx_description
1 polymer ?
#
loop_
_entity_poly.entity_id
_entity_poly.type
_entity_poly.pdbx_seq_one_letter_code
_entity_poly.pdbx_strand_id
1 'polypeptide(L)'
;MPSLKDLKNRIESVKNTRKITKAMQMVAAAKLRRAQDSAEAARPYTERFNSVLGALASANNKDSGGPQLLVGTGKDQTHLLIVMTAERGLCGGFNSNIAKLAKTSFKT
;
A
#
# COMPACT_ATOMS: atom_id res chain seq x y z
N MET A 1 -35.01 -4.96 -32.61
CA MET A 1 -35.34 -4.29 -31.32
C MET A 1 -34.88 -5.20 -30.19
N PRO A 2 -34.30 -4.69 -29.09
CA PRO A 2 -34.03 -5.54 -27.93
C PRO A 2 -35.34 -6.14 -27.44
N SER A 3 -35.37 -7.45 -27.25
CA SER A 3 -36.58 -8.15 -26.82
C SER A 3 -36.84 -7.87 -25.33
N LEU A 4 -38.10 -8.02 -24.89
CA LEU A 4 -38.44 -7.98 -23.46
C LEU A 4 -37.62 -9.00 -22.64
N LYS A 5 -37.25 -10.12 -23.26
CA LYS A 5 -36.38 -11.15 -22.68
C LYS A 5 -34.97 -10.61 -22.43
N ASP A 6 -34.40 -9.85 -23.37
CA ASP A 6 -33.06 -9.26 -23.21
C ASP A 6 -33.01 -8.24 -22.07
N LEU A 7 -34.06 -7.41 -21.94
CA LEU A 7 -34.19 -6.46 -20.83
C LEU A 7 -34.31 -7.19 -19.48
N LYS A 8 -35.12 -8.26 -19.41
CA LYS A 8 -35.28 -9.05 -18.19
C LYS A 8 -33.95 -9.69 -17.76
N ASN A 9 -33.22 -10.28 -18.71
CA ASN A 9 -31.90 -10.87 -18.47
C ASN A 9 -30.88 -9.82 -17.97
N ARG A 10 -30.87 -8.62 -18.56
CA ARG A 10 -29.98 -7.54 -18.13
C ARG A 10 -30.30 -7.05 -16.72
N ILE A 11 -31.58 -6.93 -16.36
CA ILE A 11 -32.01 -6.55 -15.00
C ILE A 11 -31.52 -7.59 -13.99
N GLU A 12 -31.66 -8.88 -14.30
CA GLU A 12 -31.21 -9.96 -13.42
C GLU A 12 -29.68 -9.97 -13.25
N SER A 13 -28.94 -9.81 -14.35
CA SER A 13 -27.48 -9.69 -14.33
C SER A 13 -27.01 -8.53 -13.43
N VAL A 14 -27.56 -7.33 -13.62
CA VAL A 14 -27.21 -6.15 -12.80
C VAL A 14 -27.60 -6.33 -11.33
N LYS A 15 -28.75 -6.96 -11.04
CA LYS A 15 -29.15 -7.27 -9.66
C LYS A 15 -28.16 -8.23 -8.99
N ASN A 16 -27.68 -9.24 -9.71
CA ASN A 16 -26.69 -10.19 -9.20
C ASN A 16 -25.33 -9.51 -8.98
N THR A 17 -24.84 -8.74 -9.94
CA THR A 17 -23.60 -7.95 -9.78
C THR A 17 -23.69 -7.00 -8.58
N ARG A 18 -24.84 -6.33 -8.37
CA ARG A 18 -25.06 -5.45 -7.21
C ARG A 18 -24.96 -6.20 -5.88
N LYS A 19 -25.50 -7.41 -5.78
CA LYS A 19 -25.39 -8.24 -4.55
C LYS A 19 -23.93 -8.61 -4.27
N ILE A 20 -23.19 -9.01 -5.31
CA ILE A 20 -21.77 -9.39 -5.20
C ILE A 20 -20.94 -8.18 -4.73
N THR A 21 -21.07 -7.03 -5.39
CA THR A 21 -20.30 -5.83 -5.01
C THR A 21 -20.68 -5.32 -3.62
N LYS A 22 -21.94 -5.45 -3.22
CA LYS A 22 -22.37 -5.10 -1.85
C LYS A 22 -21.72 -6.02 -0.80
N ALA A 23 -21.67 -7.32 -1.06
CA ALA A 23 -20.96 -8.26 -0.19
C ALA A 23 -19.46 -7.94 -0.14
N MET A 24 -18.83 -7.70 -1.30
CA MET A 24 -17.42 -7.32 -1.39
C MET A 24 -17.11 -6.04 -0.60
N GLN A 25 -17.98 -5.03 -0.63
CA GLN A 25 -17.84 -3.81 0.15
C GLN A 25 -17.75 -4.11 1.66
N MET A 26 -18.63 -4.97 2.17
CA MET A 26 -18.64 -5.35 3.58
C MET A 26 -17.39 -6.17 3.96
N VAL A 27 -16.96 -7.09 3.09
CA VAL A 27 -15.73 -7.87 3.30
C VAL A 27 -14.50 -6.96 3.30
N ALA A 28 -14.42 -5.99 2.38
CA ALA A 28 -13.33 -5.03 2.33
C ALA A 28 -13.27 -4.16 3.59
N ALA A 29 -14.42 -3.69 4.08
CA ALA A 29 -14.49 -2.93 5.33
C ALA A 29 -13.99 -3.75 6.54
N ALA A 30 -14.40 -5.02 6.65
CA ALA A 30 -13.93 -5.90 7.71
C ALA A 30 -12.41 -6.15 7.64
N LYS A 31 -11.86 -6.37 6.43
CA LYS A 31 -10.42 -6.53 6.23
C LYS A 31 -9.63 -5.28 6.57
N LEU A 32 -10.14 -4.10 6.20
CA LEU A 32 -9.53 -2.81 6.52
C LEU A 32 -9.46 -2.61 8.03
N ARG A 33 -10.54 -2.90 8.75
CA ARG A 33 -10.55 -2.83 10.22
C ARG A 33 -9.50 -3.75 10.84
N ARG A 34 -9.44 -5.02 10.43
CA ARG A 34 -8.40 -5.96 10.92
C ARG A 34 -6.98 -5.46 10.63
N ALA A 35 -6.76 -4.85 9.47
CA ALA A 35 -5.46 -4.28 9.12
C ALA A 35 -5.10 -3.08 10.02
N GLN A 36 -6.08 -2.22 10.33
CA GLN A 36 -5.91 -1.10 11.27
C GLN A 36 -5.57 -1.61 12.67
N ASP A 37 -6.34 -2.56 13.21
CA ASP A 37 -6.09 -3.15 14.53
C ASP A 37 -4.67 -3.73 14.61
N SER A 38 -4.20 -4.39 13.55
CA SER A 38 -2.84 -4.95 13.47
C SER A 38 -1.76 -3.86 13.44
N ALA A 39 -2.00 -2.77 12.73
CA ALA A 39 -1.09 -1.64 12.66
C ALA A 39 -0.99 -0.90 14.00
N GLU A 40 -2.11 -0.76 14.71
CA GLU A 40 -2.16 -0.16 16.05
C GLU A 40 -1.44 -1.04 17.08
N ALA A 41 -1.65 -2.36 17.03
CA ALA A 41 -0.92 -3.30 17.89
C ALA A 41 0.60 -3.28 17.68
N ALA A 42 1.07 -2.97 16.47
CA ALA A 42 2.50 -2.85 16.16
C ALA A 42 3.12 -1.50 16.60
N ARG A 43 2.30 -0.51 16.98
CA ARG A 43 2.77 0.85 17.29
C ARG A 43 3.74 0.91 18.49
N PRO A 44 3.47 0.26 19.65
CA PRO A 44 4.38 0.34 20.79
C PRO A 44 5.77 -0.23 20.52
N TYR A 45 5.84 -1.30 19.71
CA TYR A 45 7.11 -1.86 19.25
C TYR A 45 7.87 -0.85 18.37
N THR A 46 7.17 -0.28 17.39
CA THR A 46 7.76 0.68 16.43
C THR A 46 8.27 1.93 17.13
N GLU A 47 7.56 2.44 18.14
CA GLU A 47 7.99 3.60 18.95
C GLU A 47 9.31 3.32 19.68
N ARG A 48 9.41 2.17 20.37
CA ARG A 48 10.64 1.79 21.07
C ARG A 48 11.79 1.52 20.11
N PHE A 49 11.52 0.84 19.00
CA PHE A 49 12.51 0.56 17.97
C PHE A 49 13.08 1.85 17.38
N ASN A 50 12.22 2.82 17.03
CA ASN A 50 12.65 4.11 16.51
C ASN A 50 13.45 4.93 17.54
N SER A 51 13.09 4.87 18.83
CA SER A 51 13.84 5.53 19.90
C SER A 51 15.28 5.00 20.00
N VAL A 52 15.45 3.68 20.02
CA VAL A 52 16.78 3.05 20.08
C VAL A 52 17.58 3.35 18.82
N LEU A 53 16.97 3.21 17.64
CA LEU A 53 17.64 3.48 16.37
C LEU A 53 18.05 4.96 16.25
N GLY A 54 17.21 5.88 16.72
CA GLY A 54 17.51 7.31 16.77
C GLY A 54 18.69 7.64 17.69
N ALA A 55 18.75 7.03 18.88
CA ALA A 55 19.87 7.19 19.80
C ALA A 55 21.19 6.64 19.22
N LEU A 56 21.13 5.53 18.49
CA LEU A 56 22.30 4.99 17.79
C LEU A 56 22.74 5.88 16.62
N ALA A 57 21.79 6.44 15.88
CA ALA A 57 22.09 7.34 14.77
C ALA A 57 22.72 8.66 15.25
N SER A 58 22.28 9.21 16.38
CA SER A 58 22.84 10.45 16.94
C SER A 58 24.22 10.26 17.57
N ALA A 59 24.50 9.06 18.12
CA ALA A 59 25.81 8.73 18.67
C ALA A 59 26.88 8.51 17.58
N ASN A 60 26.48 8.14 16.36
CA ASN A 60 27.40 7.91 15.24
C ASN A 60 27.50 9.18 14.38
N ASN A 61 28.51 10.01 14.63
CA ASN A 61 28.85 11.12 13.75
C ASN A 61 29.35 10.59 12.39
N LYS A 62 28.98 11.26 11.29
CA LYS A 62 29.40 10.89 9.92
C LYS A 62 30.92 10.77 9.77
N ASP A 63 31.68 11.43 10.64
CA ASP A 63 33.15 11.45 10.62
C ASP A 63 33.81 10.32 11.44
N SER A 64 33.04 9.52 12.21
CA SER A 64 33.60 8.55 13.19
C SER A 64 33.54 7.08 12.76
N GLY A 65 33.32 6.77 11.47
CA GLY A 65 33.44 5.38 10.97
C GLY A 65 32.32 4.43 11.40
N GLY A 66 31.10 4.94 11.59
CA GLY A 66 29.93 4.11 11.90
C GLY A 66 29.54 3.13 10.77
N PRO A 67 28.67 2.12 11.04
CA PRO A 67 28.27 1.12 10.04
C PRO A 67 27.68 1.75 8.77
N GLN A 68 28.08 1.26 7.60
CA GLN A 68 27.65 1.80 6.29
C GLN A 68 26.12 1.91 6.11
N LEU A 69 25.35 1.01 6.74
CA LEU A 69 23.88 1.04 6.69
C LEU A 69 23.27 2.25 7.43
N LEU A 70 24.01 2.86 8.36
CA LEU A 70 23.56 4.02 9.14
C LEU A 70 24.12 5.33 8.59
N VAL A 71 25.41 5.36 8.23
CA VAL A 71 26.09 6.59 7.75
C VAL A 71 25.93 6.82 6.25
N GLY A 72 25.58 5.77 5.50
CA GLY A 72 25.51 5.80 4.04
C GLY A 72 26.86 5.56 3.37
N THR A 73 26.83 5.22 2.09
CA THR A 73 28.04 4.91 1.30
C THR A 73 28.59 6.13 0.55
N GLY A 74 27.92 7.28 0.61
CA GLY A 74 28.26 8.49 -0.16
C GLY A 74 28.01 8.37 -1.67
N LYS A 75 27.51 7.23 -2.16
CA LYS A 75 27.19 7.00 -3.57
C LYS A 75 25.71 7.24 -3.83
N ASP A 76 25.41 8.05 -4.84
CA ASP A 76 24.04 8.46 -5.21
C ASP A 76 23.68 8.12 -6.67
N GLN A 77 24.44 7.20 -7.28
CA GLN A 77 24.27 6.87 -8.70
C GLN A 77 23.16 5.84 -8.96
N THR A 78 22.85 5.02 -7.96
CA THR A 78 21.92 3.88 -8.09
C THR A 78 20.98 3.86 -6.89
N HIS A 79 19.68 3.95 -7.15
CA HIS A 79 18.63 3.85 -6.15
C HIS A 79 17.79 2.59 -6.35
N LEU A 80 17.44 1.92 -5.25
CA LEU A 80 16.47 0.84 -5.27
C LEU A 80 15.09 1.41 -4.91
N LEU A 81 14.15 1.30 -5.84
CA LEU A 81 12.74 1.63 -5.57
C LEU A 81 11.96 0.35 -5.27
N ILE A 82 11.32 0.31 -4.10
CA ILE A 82 10.42 -0.78 -3.71
C ILE A 82 8.99 -0.25 -3.80
N VAL A 83 8.20 -0.83 -4.72
CA VAL A 83 6.81 -0.42 -4.97
C VAL A 83 5.87 -1.51 -4.46
N MET A 84 5.01 -1.17 -3.51
CA MET A 84 4.03 -2.11 -2.96
C MET A 84 2.64 -1.84 -3.56
N THR A 85 2.04 -2.86 -4.18
CA THR A 85 0.72 -2.78 -4.83
C THR A 85 -0.24 -3.85 -4.30
N ALA A 86 -1.53 -3.69 -4.58
CA ALA A 86 -2.51 -4.72 -4.29
C ALA A 86 -2.44 -5.84 -5.34
N GLU A 87 -2.54 -7.08 -4.88
CA GLU A 87 -2.57 -8.27 -5.75
C GLU A 87 -3.89 -8.38 -6.54
N ARG A 88 -5.02 -8.03 -5.92
CA ARG A 88 -6.35 -8.12 -6.54
C ARG A 88 -6.75 -6.82 -7.23
N GLY A 89 -7.55 -6.95 -8.29
CA GLY A 89 -8.21 -5.83 -8.98
C GLY A 89 -9.41 -5.25 -8.21
N LEU A 90 -10.23 -4.45 -8.90
CA LEU A 90 -11.39 -3.74 -8.33
C LEU A 90 -11.02 -2.80 -7.16
N CYS A 91 -9.78 -2.29 -7.16
CA CYS A 91 -9.22 -1.40 -6.16
C CYS A 91 -9.36 0.09 -6.51
N GLY A 92 -10.25 0.42 -7.46
CA GLY A 92 -10.39 1.77 -7.99
C GLY A 92 -9.06 2.28 -8.58
N GLY A 93 -8.61 3.45 -8.13
CA GLY A 93 -7.36 4.07 -8.59
C GLY A 93 -6.09 3.65 -7.84
N PHE A 94 -6.16 2.75 -6.85
CA PHE A 94 -5.06 2.46 -5.93
C PHE A 94 -3.74 2.09 -6.64
N ASN A 95 -3.73 0.99 -7.41
CA ASN A 95 -2.54 0.53 -8.12
C ASN A 95 -2.07 1.55 -9.18
N SER A 96 -3.00 2.15 -9.92
CA SER A 96 -2.68 3.14 -10.95
C SER A 96 -2.00 4.39 -10.39
N ASN A 97 -2.43 4.86 -9.21
CA ASN A 97 -1.84 6.03 -8.57
C ASN A 97 -0.43 5.73 -8.05
N ILE A 98 -0.23 4.56 -7.43
CA ILE A 98 1.09 4.11 -6.96
C ILE A 98 2.06 3.97 -8.13
N ALA A 99 1.64 3.34 -9.23
CA ALA A 99 2.48 3.19 -10.42
C ALA A 99 2.84 4.54 -11.06
N LYS A 100 1.91 5.49 -11.10
CA LYS A 100 2.19 6.85 -11.58
C LYS A 100 3.21 7.56 -10.69
N LEU A 101 3.05 7.47 -9.37
CA LEU A 101 4.01 8.05 -8.42
C LEU A 101 5.40 7.46 -8.63
N ALA A 102 5.51 6.14 -8.67
CA ALA A 102 6.78 5.44 -8.91
C ALA A 102 7.45 5.88 -10.21
N LYS A 103 6.67 6.05 -11.28
CA LYS A 103 7.18 6.54 -12.58
C LYS A 103 7.69 7.98 -12.51
N THR A 104 7.03 8.86 -11.74
CA THR A 104 7.48 10.24 -11.56
C THR A 104 8.74 10.31 -10.69
N SER A 105 8.82 9.51 -9.62
CA SER A 105 10.02 9.40 -8.78
C SER A 105 11.24 8.86 -9.54
N PHE A 106 11.03 8.16 -10.67
CA PHE A 106 12.09 7.64 -11.53
C PHE A 106 12.67 8.67 -12.51
N LYS A 107 12.03 9.84 -12.68
CA LYS A 107 12.58 10.88 -13.56
C LYS A 107 13.74 11.61 -12.88
N THR A 108 14.94 11.19 -13.27
CA THR A 108 16.12 12.06 -13.37
C THR A 108 15.80 13.28 -14.23
#